data_AF-A0A4P5X8L1-F1
#
_entry.id   AF-A0A4P5X8L1-F1
#
_cell.length_a   1.000
_cell.length_b   1.000
_cell.length_c   1.000
_cell.angle_alpha   90.00
_cell.angle_beta   90.00
_cell.angle_gamma   90.00
#
_symmetry.space_group_name_H-M   'P 1'
#
loop_
_entity.id
_entity.type
_entity.pdbx_description
1 polymer ?
#
loop_
_entity_poly.entity_id
_entity_poly.type
_entity_poly.pdbx_seq_one_letter_code
_entity_poly.pdbx_strand_id
1 'polypeptide(L)'
;MRLPRFFGKKRGHRRTGSEAWGSIGDGLFHAAILLAGLAFGGLLVSGVAVPEWRINHDFVATRCTVVAKGVERISVADAGPKAASTYRPCIAIRYAAGATEREAWVAVPRAVAVADREAAVARLESWRLGATLPGWYDPANAGRVVLSRGYNWWTWLLTLVLPGALIAFGASGLVRSARRWNTSEECRAASRPLRGLLAPLPVVPRTADGHPGVPACDDMINSPGTILRYRLPIESPESWTLLGFGLFAVLWNAVLLVLAIGAGLDLVGGRVDTFLLVLLVPFALVGATGIALFVRGLVLATAVGTTQVEINEHPLRPGGRYDVIVAQGGSGPFRRLEIAIAMEEQATFRQGTDTRSERLTVWSRAVESWEQLQLSPGTRFEARTTLEIPATAMHSFASEHNAVRWLVVVRGQPIRWPAFRRTFPVVVLPDPAAAVASAAEAAR
;
A
#
# COMPACT_ATOMS: atom_id res chain seq x y z
N MET A 1 -38.80 0.00 16.63
CA MET A 1 -37.47 0.56 16.31
C MET A 1 -36.82 -0.31 15.24
N ARG A 2 -36.56 0.21 14.04
CA ARG A 2 -35.98 -0.56 12.92
C ARG A 2 -34.45 -0.50 13.01
N LEU A 3 -33.79 -1.66 13.11
CA LEU A 3 -32.33 -1.78 13.07
C LEU A 3 -31.78 -1.19 11.75
N PRO A 4 -30.65 -0.46 11.77
CA PRO A 4 -30.04 0.06 10.56
C PRO A 4 -29.54 -1.09 9.67
N ARG A 5 -29.84 -1.02 8.37
CA ARG A 5 -29.44 -2.05 7.38
C ARG A 5 -28.00 -1.81 6.95
N PHE A 6 -27.08 -2.62 7.46
CA PHE A 6 -25.64 -2.54 7.20
C PHE A 6 -25.20 -2.97 5.79
N PHE A 7 -26.06 -3.66 5.02
CA PHE A 7 -25.73 -4.10 3.66
C PHE A 7 -26.81 -3.65 2.66
N GLY A 8 -26.38 -2.86 1.68
CA GLY A 8 -27.22 -2.39 0.58
C GLY A 8 -27.67 -3.53 -0.33
N LYS A 9 -28.96 -3.56 -0.65
CA LYS A 9 -29.52 -4.51 -1.62
C LYS A 9 -29.08 -4.10 -3.03
N LYS A 10 -28.29 -4.93 -3.70
CA LYS A 10 -27.86 -4.75 -5.10
C LYS A 10 -29.09 -4.70 -6.02
N ARG A 11 -29.32 -3.58 -6.73
CA ARG A 11 -30.26 -3.47 -7.86
C ARG A 11 -29.50 -2.89 -9.06
N GLY A 12 -29.08 -3.74 -10.00
CA GLY A 12 -28.41 -3.34 -11.24
C GLY A 12 -27.01 -2.71 -11.07
N HIS A 13 -26.61 -1.86 -12.03
CA HIS A 13 -25.31 -1.16 -12.07
C HIS A 13 -25.18 0.02 -11.08
N ARG A 14 -26.22 0.33 -10.32
CA ARG A 14 -26.19 1.37 -9.28
C ARG A 14 -25.56 0.81 -8.00
N ARG A 15 -24.30 1.17 -7.72
CA ARG A 15 -23.74 1.12 -6.36
C ARG A 15 -24.09 2.41 -5.63
N THR A 16 -25.33 2.51 -5.14
CA THR A 16 -25.65 3.49 -4.09
C THR A 16 -25.18 2.94 -2.75
N GLY A 17 -23.85 2.88 -2.55
CA GLY A 17 -23.33 2.94 -1.19
C GLY A 17 -23.62 4.34 -0.66
N SER A 18 -24.00 4.50 0.60
CA SER A 18 -24.11 5.87 1.12
C SER A 18 -22.70 6.46 1.14
N GLU A 19 -22.53 7.60 0.49
CA GLU A 19 -21.30 8.39 0.51
C GLU A 19 -20.83 8.67 1.95
N ALA A 20 -21.79 8.73 2.89
CA ALA A 20 -21.55 8.82 4.32
C ALA A 20 -20.81 7.61 4.91
N TRP A 21 -21.11 6.37 4.53
CA TRP A 21 -20.37 5.20 5.03
C TRP A 21 -18.97 5.11 4.44
N GLY A 22 -18.79 5.54 3.17
CA GLY A 22 -17.47 5.71 2.57
C GLY A 22 -16.63 6.76 3.31
N SER A 23 -17.21 7.91 3.67
CA SER A 23 -16.50 8.97 4.40
C SER A 23 -16.20 8.59 5.86
N ILE A 24 -17.09 7.84 6.52
CA ILE A 24 -16.84 7.28 7.86
C ILE A 24 -15.68 6.27 7.81
N GLY A 25 -15.66 5.39 6.81
CA GLY A 25 -14.55 4.45 6.60
C GLY A 25 -13.21 5.15 6.35
N ASP A 26 -13.20 6.16 5.48
CA ASP A 26 -12.03 7.01 5.25
C ASP A 26 -11.61 7.74 6.53
N GLY A 27 -12.56 8.27 7.30
CA GLY A 27 -12.28 8.96 8.57
C GLY A 27 -11.63 8.05 9.60
N LEU A 28 -12.20 6.85 9.81
CA LEU A 28 -11.66 5.83 10.72
C LEU A 28 -10.26 5.37 10.29
N PHE A 29 -10.04 5.20 9.00
CA PHE A 29 -8.74 4.84 8.45
C PHE A 29 -7.65 5.87 8.80
N HIS A 30 -7.92 7.15 8.54
CA HIS A 30 -6.95 8.21 8.84
C HIS A 30 -6.80 8.45 10.36
N ALA A 31 -7.85 8.22 11.15
CA ALA A 31 -7.79 8.22 12.60
C ALA A 31 -6.87 7.13 13.15
N ALA A 32 -6.96 5.91 12.61
CA ALA A 32 -6.08 4.82 13.01
C ALA A 32 -4.61 5.12 12.70
N ILE A 33 -4.31 5.69 11.53
CA ILE A 33 -2.95 6.11 11.17
C ILE A 33 -2.44 7.23 12.09
N LEU A 34 -3.27 8.22 12.40
CA LEU A 34 -2.90 9.31 13.30
C LEU A 34 -2.59 8.79 14.71
N LEU A 35 -3.45 7.92 15.25
CA LEU A 35 -3.24 7.31 16.56
C LEU A 35 -1.96 6.45 16.58
N ALA A 36 -1.69 5.70 15.51
CA ALA A 36 -0.44 4.96 15.35
C ALA A 36 0.79 5.87 15.37
N GLY A 37 0.75 6.98 14.62
CA GLY A 37 1.83 7.97 14.60
C GLY A 37 2.05 8.62 15.96
N LEU A 38 0.98 9.00 16.67
CA LEU A 38 1.07 9.59 18.02
C LEU A 38 1.62 8.60 19.06
N ALA A 39 1.13 7.37 19.07
CA ALA A 39 1.59 6.35 20.01
C ALA A 39 3.06 5.97 19.77
N PHE A 40 3.42 5.71 18.51
CA PHE A 40 4.79 5.39 18.13
C PHE A 40 5.75 6.56 18.38
N GLY A 41 5.34 7.78 18.05
CA GLY A 41 6.09 9.00 18.35
C GLY A 41 6.29 9.20 19.85
N GLY A 42 5.25 9.00 20.66
CA GLY A 42 5.32 9.09 22.12
C GLY A 42 6.34 8.11 22.70
N LEU A 43 6.28 6.83 22.30
CA LEU A 43 7.20 5.78 22.74
C LEU A 43 8.66 6.10 22.37
N LEU A 44 8.90 6.58 21.14
CA LEU A 44 10.23 6.92 20.68
C LEU A 44 10.80 8.16 21.36
N VAL A 45 9.96 9.17 21.58
CA VAL A 45 10.36 10.38 22.32
C VAL A 45 10.71 10.03 23.76
N SER A 46 9.86 9.27 24.46
CA SER A 46 10.11 8.92 25.88
C SER A 46 11.27 7.93 26.06
N GLY A 47 11.40 6.94 25.16
CA GLY A 47 12.36 5.85 25.29
C GLY A 47 13.76 6.16 24.72
N VAL A 48 13.85 7.03 23.73
CA VAL A 48 15.11 7.30 22.99
C VAL A 48 15.48 8.78 23.08
N ALA A 49 14.62 9.68 22.61
CA ALA A 49 14.97 11.08 22.42
C ALA A 49 15.20 11.80 23.76
N VAL A 50 14.31 11.64 24.74
CA VAL A 50 14.42 12.29 26.06
C VAL A 50 15.67 11.81 26.82
N PRO A 51 15.95 10.50 26.97
CA PRO A 51 17.18 10.04 27.61
C PRO A 51 18.46 10.57 26.94
N GLU A 52 18.54 10.51 25.61
CA GLU A 52 19.72 10.98 24.86
C GLU A 52 19.90 12.50 24.98
N TRP A 53 18.81 13.27 24.90
CA TRP A 53 18.81 14.72 25.11
C TRP A 53 19.29 15.09 26.52
N ARG A 54 18.75 14.44 27.56
CA ARG A 54 19.17 14.66 28.95
C ARG A 54 20.64 14.34 29.17
N ILE A 55 21.13 13.22 28.62
CA ILE A 55 22.55 12.83 28.73
C ILE A 55 23.47 13.89 28.10
N ASN A 56 23.04 14.49 26.98
CA ASN A 56 23.84 15.48 26.27
C ASN A 56 23.76 16.90 26.85
N HIS A 57 22.65 17.27 27.51
CA HIS A 57 22.40 18.62 27.99
C HIS A 57 22.49 18.78 29.53
N ASP A 58 21.84 17.89 30.29
CA ASP A 58 21.66 18.07 31.74
C ASP A 58 22.83 17.51 32.57
N PHE A 59 23.51 16.47 32.06
CA PHE A 59 24.54 15.80 32.82
C PHE A 59 25.77 16.71 32.99
N VAL A 60 26.49 16.59 34.11
CA VAL A 60 27.67 17.42 34.42
C VAL A 60 28.95 16.63 34.16
N ALA A 61 29.95 17.28 33.56
CA ALA A 61 31.23 16.64 33.27
C ALA A 61 32.05 16.40 34.54
N THR A 62 32.67 15.22 34.62
CA THR A 62 33.56 14.82 35.71
C THR A 62 34.68 13.93 35.19
N ARG A 63 35.74 13.75 35.98
CA ARG A 63 36.81 12.80 35.69
C ARG A 63 36.54 11.52 36.47
N CYS A 64 36.45 10.41 35.75
CA CYS A 64 36.19 9.10 36.31
C CYS A 64 37.49 8.30 36.33
N THR A 65 37.77 7.58 37.42
CA THR A 65 38.90 6.65 37.52
C THR A 65 38.38 5.22 37.58
N VAL A 66 38.97 4.32 36.81
CA VAL A 66 38.55 2.91 36.79
C VAL A 66 39.09 2.20 38.03
N VAL A 67 38.19 1.72 38.89
CA VAL A 67 38.57 1.08 40.17
C VAL A 67 38.48 -0.45 40.10
N ALA A 68 37.49 -0.97 39.38
CA ALA A 68 37.29 -2.40 39.21
C ALA A 68 36.70 -2.74 37.84
N LYS A 69 36.82 -4.02 37.47
CA LYS A 69 36.21 -4.59 36.27
C LYS A 69 35.31 -5.74 36.69
N GLY A 70 34.20 -5.90 36.01
CA GLY A 70 33.22 -6.91 36.34
C GLY A 70 32.35 -7.26 35.15
N VAL A 71 31.66 -8.37 35.26
CA VAL A 71 30.67 -8.77 34.26
C VAL A 71 29.35 -8.86 34.98
N GLU A 72 28.38 -8.07 34.53
CA GLU A 72 27.02 -8.16 35.00
C GLU A 72 26.37 -9.37 34.32
N ARG A 73 25.95 -10.35 35.14
CA ARG A 73 25.12 -11.44 34.66
C ARG A 73 23.69 -10.91 34.59
N ILE A 74 23.17 -10.82 33.38
CA ILE A 74 21.76 -10.53 33.15
C ILE A 74 21.05 -11.88 33.21
N SER A 75 20.62 -12.26 34.41
CA SER A 75 19.72 -13.38 34.66
C SER A 75 18.35 -12.85 35.06
N VAL A 76 17.31 -13.37 34.43
CA VAL A 76 15.92 -13.01 34.73
C VAL A 76 15.57 -13.50 36.14
N ALA A 77 15.00 -12.61 36.98
CA ALA A 77 14.73 -12.90 38.39
C ALA A 77 13.68 -14.00 38.64
N ASP A 78 13.02 -14.53 37.60
CA ASP A 78 11.99 -15.59 37.71
C ASP A 78 12.05 -16.64 36.59
N ALA A 79 13.15 -16.71 35.84
CA ALA A 79 13.28 -17.75 34.83
C ALA A 79 13.81 -19.03 35.47
N GLY A 80 13.03 -20.11 35.36
CA GLY A 80 13.38 -21.43 35.86
C GLY A 80 14.76 -21.94 35.39
N PRO A 81 15.19 -23.14 35.82
CA PRO A 81 16.59 -23.59 35.79
C PRO A 81 17.30 -23.68 34.42
N LYS A 82 16.65 -23.28 33.31
CA LYS A 82 17.16 -23.29 31.93
C LYS A 82 17.16 -21.93 31.22
N ALA A 83 17.09 -20.81 31.93
CA ALA A 83 17.18 -19.50 31.31
C ALA A 83 18.60 -19.22 30.74
N ALA A 84 18.70 -18.93 29.45
CA ALA A 84 19.95 -18.52 28.83
C ALA A 84 20.39 -17.16 29.41
N SER A 85 21.44 -17.14 30.22
CA SER A 85 21.99 -15.90 30.77
C SER A 85 22.88 -15.21 29.74
N THR A 86 22.72 -13.90 29.60
CA THR A 86 23.65 -13.06 28.84
C THR A 86 24.55 -12.29 29.80
N TYR A 87 25.74 -11.98 29.33
CA TYR A 87 26.80 -11.34 30.10
C TYR A 87 27.11 -9.98 29.48
N ARG A 88 27.09 -8.93 30.31
CA ARG A 88 27.42 -7.57 29.91
C ARG A 88 28.70 -7.11 30.61
N PRO A 89 29.72 -6.64 29.88
CA PRO A 89 30.94 -6.13 30.49
C PRO A 89 30.68 -4.77 31.15
N CYS A 90 31.07 -4.64 32.41
CA CYS A 90 30.89 -3.44 33.23
C CYS A 90 32.19 -3.05 33.93
N ILE A 91 32.36 -1.77 34.21
CA ILE A 91 33.48 -1.24 34.97
C ILE A 91 32.97 -0.43 36.16
N ALA A 92 33.62 -0.56 37.31
CA ALA A 92 33.39 0.31 38.44
C ALA A 92 34.25 1.55 38.26
N ILE A 93 33.61 2.71 38.35
CA ILE A 93 34.27 4.00 38.23
C ILE A 93 34.06 4.84 39.49
N ARG A 94 35.12 5.50 39.92
CA ARG A 94 35.10 6.49 40.99
C ARG A 94 35.18 7.89 40.41
N TYR A 95 34.31 8.77 40.85
CA TYR A 95 34.20 10.14 40.35
C TYR A 95 33.74 11.11 41.44
N ALA A 96 34.10 12.37 41.28
CA ALA A 96 33.61 13.45 42.13
C ALA A 96 32.25 13.94 41.60
N ALA A 97 31.23 13.88 42.47
CA ALA A 97 29.92 14.49 42.26
C ALA A 97 29.79 15.65 43.27
N GLY A 98 30.15 16.86 42.84
CA GLY A 98 30.27 18.02 43.73
C GLY A 98 31.37 17.81 44.78
N ALA A 99 31.01 17.92 46.06
CA ALA A 99 31.93 17.73 47.19
C ALA A 99 32.06 16.27 47.65
N THR A 100 31.30 15.34 47.07
CA THR A 100 31.30 13.92 47.46
C THR A 100 31.90 13.04 46.38
N GLU A 101 32.82 12.14 46.77
CA GLU A 101 33.24 11.04 45.91
C GLU A 101 32.18 9.94 45.90
N ARG A 102 31.92 9.40 44.70
CA ARG A 102 31.02 8.26 44.51
C ARG A 102 31.65 7.21 43.63
N GLU A 103 31.19 5.98 43.82
CA GLU A 103 31.55 4.84 43.00
C GLU A 103 30.28 4.25 42.37
N ALA A 104 30.33 3.98 41.07
CA ALA A 104 29.21 3.41 40.33
C ALA A 104 29.70 2.39 39.29
N TRP A 105 28.89 1.34 39.09
CA TRP A 105 29.10 0.38 38.01
C TRP A 105 28.43 0.88 36.73
N VAL A 106 29.18 0.87 35.63
CA VAL A 106 28.71 1.34 34.33
C VAL A 106 29.03 0.31 33.26
N ALA A 107 28.06 0.08 32.37
CA ALA A 107 28.27 -0.73 31.19
C ALA A 107 29.30 -0.08 30.27
N VAL A 108 30.17 -0.90 29.68
CA VAL A 108 31.18 -0.42 28.73
C VAL A 108 30.48 0.20 27.50
N PRO A 109 30.86 1.42 27.08
CA PRO A 109 30.27 2.06 25.90
C PRO A 109 30.35 1.18 24.65
N ARG A 110 29.25 1.09 23.89
CA ARG A 110 29.11 0.28 22.67
C ARG A 110 29.29 -1.24 22.86
N ALA A 111 29.43 -1.74 24.07
CA ALA A 111 29.51 -3.17 24.32
C ALA A 111 28.11 -3.81 24.28
N VAL A 112 27.90 -4.71 23.33
CA VAL A 112 26.68 -5.53 23.24
C VAL A 112 26.77 -6.68 24.25
N ALA A 113 25.67 -7.05 24.90
CA ALA A 113 25.62 -8.23 25.74
C ALA A 113 25.91 -9.49 24.90
N VAL A 114 26.68 -10.42 25.45
CA VAL A 114 27.09 -11.66 24.77
C VAL A 114 26.63 -12.88 25.56
N ALA A 115 26.31 -13.96 24.85
CA ALA A 115 25.88 -15.21 25.49
C ALA A 115 27.02 -15.88 26.27
N ASP A 116 28.26 -15.71 25.82
CA ASP A 116 29.44 -16.29 26.44
C ASP A 116 30.10 -15.32 27.45
N ARG A 117 30.38 -15.82 28.64
CA ARG A 117 31.06 -15.09 29.71
C ARG A 117 32.50 -14.80 29.37
N GLU A 118 33.22 -15.73 28.73
CA GLU A 118 34.64 -15.53 28.39
C GLU A 118 34.78 -14.41 27.36
N ALA A 119 33.94 -14.41 26.33
CA ALA A 119 33.85 -13.30 25.37
C ALA A 119 33.53 -11.95 26.04
N ALA A 120 32.73 -11.91 27.11
CA ALA A 120 32.47 -10.68 27.87
C ALA A 120 33.69 -10.22 28.66
N VAL A 121 34.42 -11.14 29.29
CA VAL A 121 35.64 -10.85 30.05
C VAL A 121 36.77 -10.36 29.14
N ALA A 122 36.96 -10.98 27.97
CA ALA A 122 37.97 -10.58 27.00
C ALA A 122 37.82 -9.11 26.56
N ARG A 123 36.58 -8.62 26.46
CA ARG A 123 36.28 -7.20 26.15
C ARG A 123 36.72 -6.22 27.24
N LEU A 124 36.96 -6.69 28.47
CA LEU A 124 37.44 -5.87 29.59
C LEU A 124 38.97 -5.77 29.64
N GLU A 125 39.71 -6.57 28.87
CA GLU A 125 41.18 -6.57 28.87
C GLU A 125 41.77 -5.22 28.43
N SER A 126 41.11 -4.57 27.46
CA SER A 126 41.51 -3.27 26.91
C SER A 126 41.42 -2.10 27.88
N TRP A 127 40.67 -2.24 28.98
CA TRP A 127 40.51 -1.20 30.01
C TRP A 127 41.63 -1.30 31.04
N ARG A 128 42.24 -0.20 31.49
CA ARG A 128 43.29 -0.24 32.53
C ARG A 128 42.73 0.21 33.88
N LEU A 129 43.03 -0.52 34.96
CA LEU A 129 42.72 -0.07 36.32
C LEU A 129 43.55 1.19 36.64
N GLY A 130 42.95 2.13 37.34
CA GLY A 130 43.53 3.45 37.61
C GLY A 130 43.52 4.41 36.41
N ALA A 131 43.06 3.99 35.23
CA ALA A 131 42.95 4.90 34.09
C ALA A 131 41.88 5.97 34.33
N THR A 132 42.20 7.20 33.96
CA THR A 132 41.27 8.33 34.01
C THR A 132 40.52 8.46 32.69
N LEU A 133 39.20 8.54 32.77
CA LEU A 133 38.28 8.63 31.64
C LEU A 133 37.38 9.86 31.80
N PRO A 134 36.96 10.50 30.71
CA PRO A 134 35.88 11.47 30.77
C PRO A 134 34.57 10.75 31.12
N GLY A 135 33.81 11.32 32.05
CA GLY A 135 32.47 10.83 32.37
C GLY A 135 31.54 11.97 32.71
N TRP A 136 30.26 11.63 32.77
CA TRP A 136 29.21 12.60 32.99
C TRP A 136 28.16 12.03 33.92
N TYR A 137 27.84 12.73 34.99
CA TYR A 137 26.86 12.28 35.98
C TYR A 137 25.58 13.11 35.93
N ASP A 138 24.46 12.50 36.31
CA ASP A 138 23.17 13.20 36.42
C ASP A 138 23.15 14.00 37.74
N PRO A 139 23.02 15.34 37.73
CA PRO A 139 22.94 16.12 38.96
C PRO A 139 21.68 15.81 39.79
N ALA A 140 20.59 15.37 39.15
CA ALA A 140 19.36 14.98 39.84
C ALA A 140 19.46 13.58 40.46
N ASN A 141 20.37 12.73 39.95
CA ASN A 141 20.67 11.42 40.51
C ASN A 141 22.16 11.13 40.41
N ALA A 142 22.90 11.57 41.43
CA ALA A 142 24.35 11.48 41.48
C ALA A 142 24.93 10.05 41.41
N GLY A 143 24.10 9.00 41.52
CA GLY A 143 24.51 7.60 41.31
C GLY A 143 24.50 7.15 39.85
N ARG A 144 23.96 7.95 38.93
CA ARG A 144 23.91 7.65 37.49
C ARG A 144 25.01 8.40 36.75
N VAL A 145 25.90 7.65 36.11
CA VAL A 145 27.02 8.20 35.35
C VAL A 145 27.17 7.48 34.01
N VAL A 146 27.54 8.22 32.98
CA VAL A 146 27.66 7.76 31.58
C VAL A 146 29.05 8.15 31.06
N LEU A 147 29.66 7.26 30.28
CA LEU A 147 31.03 7.40 29.77
C LEU A 147 31.11 7.86 28.31
N SER A 148 29.98 7.98 27.62
CA SER A 148 29.92 8.44 26.23
C SER A 148 28.69 9.31 25.99
N ARG A 149 28.89 10.40 25.26
CA ARG A 149 27.85 11.32 24.78
C ARG A 149 27.84 11.37 23.26
N GLY A 150 26.74 11.83 22.69
CA GLY A 150 26.60 12.02 21.25
C GLY A 150 25.15 11.95 20.82
N TYR A 151 24.88 12.52 19.64
CA TYR A 151 23.63 12.34 18.94
C TYR A 151 23.83 11.31 17.84
N ASN A 152 23.08 10.21 17.90
CA ASN A 152 23.00 9.30 16.76
C ASN A 152 21.94 9.83 15.78
N TRP A 153 22.41 10.52 14.74
CA TRP A 153 21.55 11.17 13.74
C TRP A 153 20.54 10.20 13.10
N TRP A 154 20.89 8.92 12.95
CA TRP A 154 19.99 7.92 12.37
C TRP A 154 18.82 7.59 13.29
N THR A 155 19.05 7.44 14.59
CA THR A 155 17.95 7.27 15.57
C THR A 155 17.07 8.50 15.60
N TRP A 156 17.64 9.72 15.55
CA TRP A 156 16.84 10.95 15.51
C TRP A 156 15.99 11.06 14.26
N LEU A 157 16.55 10.72 13.10
CA LEU A 157 15.84 10.64 11.83
C LEU A 157 14.67 9.65 11.92
N LEU A 158 14.89 8.45 12.46
CA LEU A 158 13.84 7.45 12.64
C LEU A 158 12.77 7.90 13.64
N THR A 159 13.16 8.51 14.77
CA THR A 159 12.24 9.00 15.81
C THR A 159 11.40 10.20 15.38
N LEU A 160 11.84 10.99 14.40
CA LEU A 160 11.10 12.18 13.95
C LEU A 160 10.37 11.94 12.63
N VAL A 161 11.04 11.36 11.64
CA VAL A 161 10.50 11.25 10.28
C VAL A 161 9.38 10.23 10.20
N LEU A 162 9.55 9.05 10.80
CA LEU A 162 8.56 7.97 10.66
C LEU A 162 7.24 8.29 11.41
N PRO A 163 7.26 8.69 12.70
CA PRO A 163 6.03 9.15 13.36
C PRO A 163 5.49 10.44 12.73
N GLY A 164 6.36 11.37 12.35
CA GLY A 164 5.97 12.62 11.71
C GLY A 164 5.21 12.40 10.40
N ALA A 165 5.66 11.46 9.56
CA ALA A 165 4.98 11.10 8.33
C ALA A 165 3.60 10.48 8.59
N LEU A 166 3.49 9.57 9.57
CA LEU A 166 2.21 8.97 9.96
C LEU A 166 1.24 10.02 10.52
N ILE A 167 1.70 10.91 11.40
CA ILE A 167 0.89 12.00 11.95
C ILE A 167 0.46 12.95 10.83
N ALA A 168 1.37 13.37 9.95
CA ALA A 168 1.04 14.28 8.86
C ALA A 168 0.03 13.66 7.88
N PHE A 169 0.22 12.40 7.50
CA PHE A 169 -0.68 11.68 6.61
C PHE A 169 -2.05 11.41 7.25
N GLY A 170 -2.05 10.93 8.51
CA GLY A 170 -3.26 10.72 9.29
C GLY A 170 -4.03 12.01 9.50
N ALA A 171 -3.38 13.05 10.03
CA ALA A 171 -4.01 14.35 10.31
C ALA A 171 -4.53 15.02 9.03
N SER A 172 -3.75 15.05 7.94
CA SER A 172 -4.19 15.66 6.68
C SER A 172 -5.42 14.96 6.10
N GLY A 173 -5.46 13.63 6.17
CA GLY A 173 -6.62 12.87 5.72
C GLY A 173 -7.84 12.99 6.63
N LEU A 174 -7.64 13.10 7.94
CA LEU A 174 -8.70 13.32 8.92
C LEU A 174 -9.29 14.74 8.78
N VAL A 175 -8.44 15.76 8.62
CA VAL A 175 -8.85 17.14 8.29
C VAL A 175 -9.61 17.17 6.98
N ARG A 176 -9.15 16.46 5.95
CA ARG A 176 -9.86 16.36 4.67
C ARG A 176 -11.21 15.66 4.80
N SER A 177 -11.29 14.60 5.60
CA SER A 177 -12.56 13.89 5.86
C SER A 177 -13.53 14.75 6.67
N ALA A 178 -13.06 15.41 7.72
CA ALA A 178 -13.84 16.35 8.53
C ALA A 178 -14.32 17.56 7.71
N ARG A 179 -13.45 18.15 6.88
CA ARG A 179 -13.83 19.22 5.94
C ARG A 179 -14.90 18.75 4.95
N ARG A 180 -14.87 17.50 4.50
CA ARG A 180 -15.92 16.93 3.63
C ARG A 180 -17.24 16.72 4.35
N TRP A 181 -17.21 16.41 5.65
CA TRP A 181 -18.43 16.18 6.44
C TRP A 181 -19.27 17.46 6.61
N ASN A 182 -18.64 18.63 6.76
CA ASN A 182 -19.35 19.85 7.16
C ASN A 182 -19.27 21.03 6.17
N THR A 183 -18.84 20.80 4.92
CA THR A 183 -18.82 21.87 3.90
C THR A 183 -20.03 21.78 2.97
N SER A 184 -20.77 22.90 2.85
CA SER A 184 -21.76 23.13 1.78
C SER A 184 -21.12 22.95 0.39
N GLU A 185 -21.92 22.54 -0.60
CA GLU A 185 -21.47 22.31 -1.99
C GLU A 185 -20.75 23.54 -2.59
N GLU A 186 -21.11 24.74 -2.12
CA GLU A 186 -20.54 26.03 -2.55
C GLU A 186 -19.13 26.30 -1.96
N CYS A 187 -18.87 25.92 -0.71
CA CYS A 187 -17.56 26.12 -0.07
C CYS A 187 -16.49 25.15 -0.60
N ARG A 188 -16.92 23.95 -1.06
CA ARG A 188 -16.07 22.99 -1.79
C ARG A 188 -15.68 23.49 -3.18
N ALA A 189 -16.51 24.33 -3.80
CA ALA A 189 -16.24 24.96 -5.09
C ALA A 189 -15.12 26.01 -5.03
N ALA A 190 -15.07 26.76 -3.93
CA ALA A 190 -14.17 27.91 -3.74
C ALA A 190 -12.73 27.49 -3.38
N SER A 191 -12.53 26.30 -2.80
CA SER A 191 -11.21 25.80 -2.38
C SER A 191 -10.47 25.08 -3.53
N ARG A 192 -10.23 25.82 -4.62
CA ARG A 192 -9.70 25.32 -5.90
C ARG A 192 -8.18 25.23 -6.15
N PRO A 193 -7.24 25.80 -5.35
CA PRO A 193 -5.87 25.89 -5.86
C PRO A 193 -5.07 24.57 -5.81
N LEU A 194 -5.31 23.67 -4.84
CA LEU A 194 -4.43 22.51 -4.65
C LEU A 194 -4.86 21.22 -5.37
N ARG A 195 -6.16 21.06 -5.70
CA ARG A 195 -6.65 19.87 -6.41
C ARG A 195 -6.31 19.86 -7.89
N GLY A 196 -6.10 21.02 -8.52
CA GLY A 196 -5.62 21.09 -9.91
C GLY A 196 -4.17 20.62 -10.08
N LEU A 197 -3.36 20.71 -9.02
CA LEU A 197 -1.96 20.26 -9.01
C LEU A 197 -1.79 18.76 -8.72
N LEU A 198 -2.76 18.15 -8.03
CA LEU A 198 -2.78 16.71 -7.69
C LEU A 198 -3.79 15.90 -8.49
N ALA A 199 -4.61 16.56 -9.32
CA ALA A 199 -5.29 15.87 -10.39
C ALA A 199 -4.18 15.26 -11.25
N PRO A 200 -4.22 13.95 -11.56
CA PRO A 200 -3.32 13.41 -12.56
C PRO A 200 -3.43 14.34 -13.77
N LEU A 201 -2.29 14.87 -14.22
CA LEU A 201 -2.21 15.72 -15.41
C LEU A 201 -3.16 15.10 -16.45
N PRO A 202 -4.08 15.87 -17.06
CA PRO A 202 -4.91 15.32 -18.11
C PRO A 202 -3.94 14.72 -19.12
N VAL A 203 -3.87 13.38 -19.15
CA VAL A 203 -3.11 12.66 -20.15
C VAL A 203 -3.90 12.97 -21.40
N VAL A 204 -3.47 14.00 -22.14
CA VAL A 204 -4.00 14.27 -23.47
C VAL A 204 -3.84 12.94 -24.21
N PRO A 205 -4.94 12.26 -24.55
CA PRO A 205 -4.84 10.96 -25.20
C PRO A 205 -4.02 11.19 -26.45
N ARG A 206 -2.88 10.49 -26.58
CA ARG A 206 -2.12 10.55 -27.83
C ARG A 206 -3.08 10.15 -28.94
N THR A 207 -3.18 10.98 -29.97
CA THR A 207 -4.09 10.73 -31.09
C THR A 207 -3.40 9.85 -32.12
N ALA A 208 -4.16 9.00 -32.80
CA ALA A 208 -3.64 8.24 -33.94
C ALA A 208 -3.22 9.20 -35.08
N ASP A 209 -2.12 8.87 -35.76
CA ASP A 209 -1.60 9.66 -36.87
C ASP A 209 -2.66 9.81 -37.97
N GLY A 210 -2.90 11.05 -38.40
CA GLY A 210 -3.90 11.36 -39.42
C GLY A 210 -5.37 11.32 -38.95
N HIS A 211 -5.64 11.03 -37.67
CA HIS A 211 -7.00 10.93 -37.12
C HIS A 211 -7.15 11.67 -35.78
N PRO A 212 -7.42 13.00 -35.81
CA PRO A 212 -7.62 13.76 -34.58
C PRO A 212 -8.81 13.22 -33.79
N GLY A 213 -8.65 13.08 -32.48
CA GLY A 213 -9.68 12.55 -31.59
C GLY A 213 -9.82 11.02 -31.58
N VAL A 214 -9.08 10.27 -32.42
CA VAL A 214 -8.98 8.82 -32.29
C VAL A 214 -7.79 8.48 -31.39
N PRO A 215 -7.93 7.63 -30.35
CA PRO A 215 -6.81 7.26 -29.50
C PRO A 215 -5.73 6.47 -30.27
N ALA A 216 -4.47 6.73 -29.93
CA ALA A 216 -3.32 6.02 -30.48
C ALA A 216 -3.36 4.52 -30.14
N CYS A 217 -2.79 3.71 -31.02
CA CYS A 217 -2.82 2.25 -30.93
C CYS A 217 -1.58 1.66 -30.25
N ASP A 218 -0.57 2.48 -29.91
CA ASP A 218 0.76 2.05 -29.45
C ASP A 218 0.67 0.99 -28.35
N ASP A 219 -0.06 1.28 -27.27
CA ASP A 219 -0.19 0.39 -26.11
C ASP A 219 -0.80 -0.99 -26.43
N MET A 220 -1.47 -1.12 -27.58
CA MET A 220 -2.20 -2.31 -28.00
C MET A 220 -1.44 -3.14 -29.02
N ILE A 221 -0.46 -2.53 -29.69
CA ILE A 221 0.43 -3.19 -30.67
C ILE A 221 1.80 -3.55 -30.08
N ASN A 222 2.12 -3.04 -28.88
CA ASN A 222 3.40 -3.24 -28.21
C ASN A 222 3.67 -4.68 -27.73
N SER A 223 2.68 -5.58 -27.81
CA SER A 223 2.82 -6.98 -27.39
C SER A 223 2.43 -7.93 -28.53
N PRO A 224 3.40 -8.61 -29.17
CA PRO A 224 3.09 -9.62 -30.18
C PRO A 224 2.33 -10.78 -29.55
N GLY A 225 1.36 -11.33 -30.28
CA GLY A 225 0.65 -12.53 -29.86
C GLY A 225 1.48 -13.80 -30.10
N THR A 226 1.02 -14.90 -29.53
CA THR A 226 1.64 -16.22 -29.63
C THR A 226 1.20 -16.99 -30.87
N ILE A 227 -0.04 -16.75 -31.33
CA ILE A 227 -0.62 -17.37 -32.53
C ILE A 227 -1.05 -16.28 -33.51
N LEU A 228 -1.84 -15.30 -33.06
CA LEU A 228 -2.23 -14.15 -33.86
C LEU A 228 -1.31 -12.95 -33.61
N ARG A 229 -1.34 -11.96 -34.50
CA ARG A 229 -0.34 -10.89 -34.55
C ARG A 229 -0.31 -10.04 -33.28
N TYR A 230 -1.45 -9.71 -32.71
CA TYR A 230 -1.55 -8.77 -31.58
C TYR A 230 -2.18 -9.41 -30.36
N ARG A 231 -1.51 -9.30 -29.21
CA ARG A 231 -2.07 -9.68 -27.90
C ARG A 231 -2.68 -8.46 -27.23
N LEU A 232 -3.98 -8.52 -26.96
CA LEU A 232 -4.67 -7.39 -26.34
C LEU A 232 -4.32 -7.24 -24.85
N PRO A 233 -4.09 -6.01 -24.37
CA PRO A 233 -3.86 -5.74 -22.96
C PRO A 233 -5.16 -5.96 -22.16
N ILE A 234 -5.04 -6.50 -20.95
CA ILE A 234 -6.18 -6.66 -20.05
C ILE A 234 -6.37 -5.38 -19.23
N GLU A 235 -7.55 -4.75 -19.35
CA GLU A 235 -7.94 -3.67 -18.46
C GLU A 235 -8.67 -4.23 -17.25
N SER A 236 -7.98 -4.26 -16.10
CA SER A 236 -8.56 -4.65 -14.82
C SER A 236 -8.61 -3.46 -13.86
N PRO A 237 -9.77 -2.81 -13.66
CA PRO A 237 -9.89 -1.69 -12.72
C PRO A 237 -9.64 -2.10 -11.25
N GLU A 238 -9.72 -3.41 -10.94
CA GLU A 238 -9.59 -3.94 -9.58
C GLU A 238 -8.13 -4.05 -9.09
N SER A 239 -7.14 -4.08 -10.00
CA SER A 239 -5.72 -4.29 -9.63
C SER A 239 -5.13 -3.19 -8.74
N TRP A 240 -5.53 -1.93 -8.94
CA TRP A 240 -5.09 -0.82 -8.08
C TRP A 240 -5.60 -0.93 -6.64
N THR A 241 -6.81 -1.46 -6.46
CA THR A 241 -7.36 -1.67 -5.11
C THR A 241 -6.64 -2.78 -4.38
N LEU A 242 -6.32 -3.88 -5.07
CA LEU A 242 -5.54 -5.00 -4.50
C LEU A 242 -4.12 -4.56 -4.14
N LEU A 243 -3.48 -3.77 -4.99
CA LEU A 243 -2.15 -3.22 -4.73
C LEU A 243 -2.18 -2.28 -3.51
N GLY A 244 -3.18 -1.39 -3.43
CA GLY A 244 -3.37 -0.52 -2.28
C GLY A 244 -3.59 -1.28 -0.97
N PHE A 245 -4.45 -2.30 -0.97
CA PHE A 245 -4.67 -3.17 0.19
C PHE A 245 -3.43 -3.97 0.58
N GLY A 246 -2.68 -4.48 -0.41
CA GLY A 246 -1.44 -5.20 -0.18
C GLY A 246 -0.37 -4.33 0.48
N LEU A 247 -0.16 -3.13 -0.06
CA LEU A 247 0.78 -2.16 0.51
C LEU A 247 0.39 -1.77 1.94
N PHE A 248 -0.90 -1.49 2.18
CA PHE A 248 -1.41 -1.22 3.53
C PHE A 248 -1.13 -2.37 4.48
N ALA A 249 -1.47 -3.61 4.08
CA ALA A 249 -1.25 -4.78 4.91
C ALA A 249 0.24 -4.96 5.25
N VAL A 250 1.14 -4.79 4.29
CA VAL A 250 2.60 -4.88 4.52
C VAL A 250 3.08 -3.80 5.48
N LEU A 251 2.75 -2.52 5.21
CA LEU A 251 3.23 -1.41 6.03
C LEU A 251 2.67 -1.46 7.46
N TRP A 252 1.38 -1.76 7.61
CA TRP A 252 0.75 -1.87 8.93
C TRP A 252 1.35 -3.01 9.74
N ASN A 253 1.57 -4.18 9.12
CA ASN A 253 2.16 -5.31 9.82
C ASN A 253 3.66 -5.14 10.09
N ALA A 254 4.39 -4.35 9.30
CA ALA A 254 5.77 -3.97 9.61
C ALA A 254 5.84 -3.13 10.90
N VAL A 255 4.95 -2.14 11.04
CA VAL A 255 4.84 -1.34 12.29
C VAL A 255 4.45 -2.23 13.47
N LEU A 256 3.44 -3.08 13.29
CA LEU A 256 3.03 -4.05 14.32
C LEU A 256 4.18 -4.97 14.74
N LEU A 257 4.98 -5.46 13.79
CA LEU A 257 6.13 -6.34 14.06
C LEU A 257 7.18 -5.63 14.91
N VAL A 258 7.51 -4.38 14.59
CA VAL A 258 8.47 -3.59 15.39
C VAL A 258 7.95 -3.38 16.82
N LEU A 259 6.67 -3.01 16.96
CA LEU A 259 6.04 -2.87 18.27
C LEU A 259 5.99 -4.19 19.04
N ALA A 260 5.70 -5.30 18.36
CA ALA A 260 5.64 -6.63 18.94
C ALA A 260 7.03 -7.15 19.35
N ILE A 261 8.08 -6.83 18.58
CA ILE A 261 9.47 -7.13 18.98
C ILE A 261 9.84 -6.31 20.21
N GLY A 262 9.52 -5.02 20.26
CA GLY A 262 9.75 -4.18 21.44
C GLY A 262 9.02 -4.74 22.67
N ALA A 263 7.71 -4.97 22.56
CA ALA A 263 6.89 -5.56 23.62
C ALA A 263 7.40 -6.96 24.02
N GLY A 264 7.84 -7.77 23.06
CA GLY A 264 8.39 -9.10 23.29
C GLY A 264 9.74 -9.05 24.00
N LEU A 265 10.62 -8.13 23.63
CA LEU A 265 11.89 -7.91 24.32
C LEU A 265 11.68 -7.38 25.75
N ASP A 266 10.70 -6.51 25.96
CA ASP A 266 10.33 -6.04 27.30
C ASP A 266 9.68 -7.16 28.13
N LEU A 267 8.81 -7.98 27.53
CA LEU A 267 8.20 -9.15 28.18
C LEU A 267 9.24 -10.22 28.54
N VAL A 268 10.17 -10.52 27.63
CA VAL A 268 11.33 -11.41 27.85
C VAL A 268 12.28 -10.81 28.89
N GLY A 269 12.37 -9.48 28.95
CA GLY A 269 13.08 -8.72 29.98
C GLY A 269 12.31 -8.58 31.30
N GLY A 270 11.13 -9.20 31.45
CA GLY A 270 10.32 -9.16 32.67
C GLY A 270 9.59 -7.83 32.93
N ARG A 271 9.65 -6.87 32.00
CA ARG A 271 8.90 -5.61 32.06
C ARG A 271 7.60 -5.75 31.29
N VAL A 272 6.50 -5.87 32.02
CA VAL A 272 5.16 -5.90 31.43
C VAL A 272 4.66 -4.47 31.28
N ASP A 273 4.92 -3.87 30.12
CA ASP A 273 4.23 -2.64 29.74
C ASP A 273 2.79 -2.99 29.33
N THR A 274 1.90 -2.94 30.33
CA THR A 274 0.48 -3.29 30.16
C THR A 274 -0.20 -2.37 29.16
N PHE A 275 0.23 -1.11 29.08
CA PHE A 275 -0.31 -0.15 28.12
C PHE A 275 0.08 -0.53 26.69
N LEU A 276 1.37 -0.86 26.46
CA LEU A 276 1.83 -1.34 25.16
C LEU A 276 1.10 -2.63 24.72
N LEU A 277 0.89 -3.58 25.64
CA LEU A 277 0.16 -4.82 25.34
C LEU A 277 -1.31 -4.56 24.97
N VAL A 278 -2.02 -3.72 25.73
CA VAL A 278 -3.41 -3.36 25.43
C VAL A 278 -3.51 -2.63 24.09
N LEU A 279 -2.55 -1.76 23.77
CA LEU A 279 -2.47 -1.08 22.48
C LEU A 279 -2.20 -2.05 21.32
N LEU A 280 -1.41 -3.10 21.56
CA LEU A 280 -1.02 -4.06 20.53
C LEU A 280 -2.20 -4.92 20.04
N VAL A 281 -3.18 -5.22 20.90
CA VAL A 281 -4.35 -6.05 20.56
C VAL A 281 -5.18 -5.47 19.39
N PRO A 282 -5.70 -4.23 19.44
CA PRO A 282 -6.44 -3.67 18.32
C PRO A 282 -5.57 -3.49 17.07
N PHE A 283 -4.28 -3.17 17.22
CA PHE A 283 -3.34 -3.07 16.10
C PHE A 283 -3.13 -4.41 15.39
N ALA A 284 -3.01 -5.49 16.15
CA ALA A 284 -2.91 -6.85 15.65
C ALA A 284 -4.21 -7.29 14.95
N LEU A 285 -5.36 -6.94 15.50
CA LEU A 285 -6.66 -7.24 14.87
C LEU A 285 -6.79 -6.56 13.50
N VAL A 286 -6.42 -5.28 13.39
CA VAL A 286 -6.40 -4.55 12.12
C VAL A 286 -5.41 -5.17 11.14
N GLY A 287 -4.20 -5.51 11.60
CA GLY A 287 -3.16 -6.13 10.78
C GLY A 287 -3.59 -7.49 10.22
N ALA A 288 -4.13 -8.35 11.07
CA ALA A 288 -4.64 -9.68 10.69
C ALA A 288 -5.84 -9.58 9.73
N THR A 289 -6.77 -8.66 9.99
CA THR A 289 -7.92 -8.43 9.10
C THR A 289 -7.46 -7.92 7.73
N GLY A 290 -6.50 -6.99 7.70
CA GLY A 290 -5.90 -6.47 6.46
C GLY A 290 -5.26 -7.57 5.62
N ILE A 291 -4.46 -8.44 6.25
CA ILE A 291 -3.86 -9.61 5.58
C ILE A 291 -4.96 -10.54 5.05
N ALA A 292 -5.96 -10.88 5.87
CA ALA A 292 -7.03 -11.78 5.46
C ALA A 292 -7.80 -11.24 4.24
N LEU A 293 -8.11 -9.94 4.22
CA LEU A 293 -8.77 -9.30 3.09
C LEU A 293 -7.88 -9.25 1.84
N PHE A 294 -6.59 -8.95 1.99
CA PHE A 294 -5.64 -8.97 0.89
C PHE A 294 -5.49 -10.37 0.29
N VAL A 295 -5.25 -11.39 1.12
CA VAL A 295 -5.12 -12.79 0.69
C VAL A 295 -6.41 -13.25 0.02
N ARG A 296 -7.58 -12.94 0.59
CA ARG A 296 -8.87 -13.24 -0.05
C ARG A 296 -9.00 -12.56 -1.40
N GLY A 297 -8.63 -11.29 -1.52
CA GLY A 297 -8.65 -10.54 -2.77
C GLY A 297 -7.71 -11.14 -3.82
N LEU A 298 -6.50 -11.50 -3.42
CA LEU A 298 -5.49 -12.13 -4.27
C LEU A 298 -5.95 -13.50 -4.77
N VAL A 299 -6.50 -14.33 -3.87
CA VAL A 299 -7.08 -15.62 -4.23
C VAL A 299 -8.22 -15.42 -5.23
N LEU A 300 -9.17 -14.50 -4.98
CA LEU A 300 -10.26 -14.25 -5.91
C LEU A 300 -9.79 -13.74 -7.28
N ALA A 301 -8.74 -12.91 -7.32
CA ALA A 301 -8.17 -12.39 -8.57
C ALA A 301 -7.44 -13.46 -9.39
N THR A 302 -6.82 -14.45 -8.73
CA THR A 302 -5.98 -15.47 -9.37
C THR A 302 -6.67 -16.82 -9.56
N ALA A 303 -7.72 -17.11 -8.80
CA ALA A 303 -8.35 -18.43 -8.73
C ALA A 303 -8.95 -18.94 -10.04
N VAL A 304 -9.38 -18.03 -10.92
CA VAL A 304 -10.03 -18.41 -12.18
C VAL A 304 -9.01 -18.63 -13.32
N GLY A 305 -7.73 -18.34 -13.10
CA GLY A 305 -6.68 -18.41 -14.11
C GLY A 305 -6.64 -17.19 -15.02
N THR A 306 -5.67 -17.11 -15.92
CA THR A 306 -5.45 -15.97 -16.83
C THR A 306 -6.35 -16.07 -18.07
N THR A 307 -6.82 -14.93 -18.59
CA THR A 307 -7.47 -14.85 -19.92
C THR A 307 -6.53 -14.09 -20.82
N GLN A 308 -6.33 -14.62 -22.01
CA GLN A 308 -5.58 -13.99 -23.09
C GLN A 308 -6.47 -13.90 -24.32
N VAL A 309 -6.43 -12.75 -24.98
CA VAL A 309 -7.14 -12.52 -26.23
C VAL A 309 -6.12 -12.04 -27.24
N GLU A 310 -6.11 -12.68 -28.40
CA GLU A 310 -5.27 -12.29 -29.53
C GLU A 310 -6.14 -12.01 -30.74
N ILE A 311 -5.72 -11.05 -31.56
CA ILE A 311 -6.41 -10.63 -32.79
C ILE A 311 -5.42 -10.60 -33.96
N ASN A 312 -5.91 -10.92 -35.16
CA ASN A 312 -5.07 -10.97 -36.37
C ASN A 312 -4.62 -9.59 -36.84
N GLU A 313 -5.48 -8.58 -36.70
CA GLU A 313 -5.24 -7.23 -37.20
C GLU A 313 -5.73 -6.17 -36.19
N HIS A 314 -5.00 -5.06 -36.13
CA HIS A 314 -5.33 -3.87 -35.36
C HIS A 314 -4.63 -2.66 -36.01
N PRO A 315 -5.26 -1.48 -36.10
CA PRO A 315 -6.62 -1.14 -35.64
C PRO A 315 -7.73 -1.75 -36.50
N LEU A 316 -8.94 -1.82 -35.94
CA LEU A 316 -10.14 -2.36 -36.57
C LEU A 316 -10.85 -1.31 -37.43
N ARG A 317 -11.74 -1.73 -38.31
CA ARG A 317 -12.53 -0.89 -39.22
C ARG A 317 -14.00 -1.30 -39.23
N PRO A 318 -14.94 -0.35 -39.45
CA PRO A 318 -16.34 -0.67 -39.67
C PRO A 318 -16.52 -1.66 -40.82
N GLY A 319 -17.39 -2.66 -40.63
CA GLY A 319 -17.63 -3.72 -41.62
C GLY A 319 -16.55 -4.80 -41.70
N GLY A 320 -15.43 -4.63 -40.98
CA GLY A 320 -14.33 -5.60 -40.96
C GLY A 320 -14.67 -6.90 -40.22
N ARG A 321 -14.08 -8.00 -40.68
CA ARG A 321 -14.13 -9.33 -40.04
C ARG A 321 -12.72 -9.70 -39.60
N TYR A 322 -12.57 -10.03 -38.32
CA TYR A 322 -11.28 -10.23 -37.67
C TYR A 322 -11.24 -11.59 -36.97
N ASP A 323 -10.12 -12.29 -37.10
CA ASP A 323 -9.92 -13.53 -36.37
C ASP A 323 -9.48 -13.22 -34.93
N VAL A 324 -10.12 -13.88 -33.98
CA VAL A 324 -9.85 -13.73 -32.56
C VAL A 324 -9.61 -15.09 -31.93
N ILE A 325 -8.54 -15.21 -31.14
CA ILE A 325 -8.29 -16.37 -30.30
C ILE A 325 -8.50 -15.96 -28.85
N VAL A 326 -9.36 -16.70 -28.15
CA VAL A 326 -9.56 -16.58 -26.72
C VAL A 326 -8.90 -17.79 -26.06
N ALA A 327 -7.95 -17.51 -25.17
CA ALA A 327 -7.32 -18.50 -24.34
C ALA A 327 -7.69 -18.27 -22.86
N GLN A 328 -8.22 -19.31 -22.21
CA GLN A 328 -8.54 -19.30 -20.79
C GLN A 328 -7.72 -20.37 -20.07
N GLY A 329 -6.82 -19.94 -19.20
CA GLY A 329 -6.13 -20.81 -18.26
C GLY A 329 -6.94 -21.06 -16.99
N GLY A 330 -6.41 -21.89 -16.11
CA GLY A 330 -7.02 -22.20 -14.81
C GLY A 330 -7.40 -23.67 -14.71
N SER A 331 -8.20 -24.00 -13.70
CA SER A 331 -8.67 -25.37 -13.49
C SER A 331 -10.10 -25.39 -12.95
N GLY A 332 -10.81 -26.46 -13.28
CA GLY A 332 -12.16 -26.72 -12.82
C GLY A 332 -13.26 -26.42 -13.84
N PRO A 333 -14.52 -26.68 -13.46
CA PRO A 333 -15.65 -26.56 -14.36
C PRO A 333 -16.17 -25.12 -14.46
N PHE A 334 -16.54 -24.74 -15.68
CA PHE A 334 -17.17 -23.49 -16.05
C PHE A 334 -18.56 -23.79 -16.59
N ARG A 335 -19.58 -23.13 -16.05
CA ARG A 335 -20.93 -23.18 -16.60
C ARG A 335 -20.97 -22.56 -17.98
N ARG A 336 -20.32 -21.41 -18.14
CA ARG A 336 -20.31 -20.63 -19.38
C ARG A 336 -19.05 -19.77 -19.48
N LEU A 337 -18.49 -19.69 -20.68
CA LEU A 337 -17.48 -18.70 -21.08
C LEU A 337 -18.01 -18.02 -22.34
N GLU A 338 -18.09 -16.70 -22.34
CA GLU A 338 -18.57 -15.93 -23.49
C GLU A 338 -17.59 -14.84 -23.87
N ILE A 339 -17.49 -14.60 -25.17
CA ILE A 339 -16.83 -13.44 -25.74
C ILE A 339 -17.87 -12.57 -26.43
N ALA A 340 -17.79 -11.27 -26.19
CA ALA A 340 -18.65 -10.26 -26.80
C ALA A 340 -17.82 -9.05 -27.21
N ILE A 341 -18.28 -8.34 -28.23
CA ILE A 341 -17.82 -6.98 -28.53
C ILE A 341 -18.79 -5.99 -27.88
N ALA A 342 -18.25 -4.89 -27.35
CA ALA A 342 -19.03 -3.85 -26.71
C ALA A 342 -18.49 -2.46 -27.06
N MET A 343 -19.40 -1.51 -27.20
CA MET A 343 -19.12 -0.09 -27.29
C MET A 343 -19.54 0.56 -25.96
N GLU A 344 -18.59 1.20 -25.29
CA GLU A 344 -18.82 1.97 -24.09
C GLU A 344 -18.62 3.46 -24.39
N GLU A 345 -19.61 4.27 -24.01
CA GLU A 345 -19.48 5.72 -23.98
C GLU A 345 -19.08 6.16 -22.57
N GLN A 346 -18.09 7.04 -22.50
CA GLN A 346 -17.69 7.71 -21.28
C GLN A 346 -17.91 9.21 -21.45
N ALA A 347 -18.69 9.79 -20.54
CA ALA A 347 -18.90 11.23 -20.46
C ALA A 347 -18.43 11.74 -19.10
N THR A 348 -17.61 12.79 -19.11
CA THR A 348 -17.13 13.49 -17.93
C THR A 348 -17.74 14.88 -17.96
N PHE A 349 -18.62 15.15 -17.00
CA PHE A 349 -19.34 16.40 -16.90
C PHE A 349 -19.24 16.98 -15.49
N ARG A 350 -19.49 18.28 -15.38
CA ARG A 350 -19.59 18.95 -14.10
C ARG A 350 -21.03 18.92 -13.64
N GLN A 351 -21.28 18.30 -12.48
CA GLN A 351 -22.56 18.36 -11.81
C GLN A 351 -22.40 19.31 -10.62
N GLY A 352 -22.82 20.56 -10.79
CA GLY A 352 -22.50 21.63 -9.86
C GLY A 352 -20.99 21.85 -9.80
N THR A 353 -20.39 21.48 -8.68
CA THR A 353 -18.97 21.73 -8.37
C THR A 353 -18.12 20.45 -8.38
N ASP A 354 -18.77 19.29 -8.56
CA ASP A 354 -18.13 17.98 -8.69
C ASP A 354 -17.97 17.59 -10.16
N THR A 355 -16.75 17.19 -10.54
CA THR A 355 -16.50 16.51 -11.81
C THR A 355 -16.91 15.04 -11.64
N ARG A 356 -17.87 14.59 -12.45
CA ARG A 356 -18.31 13.20 -12.49
C ARG A 356 -18.00 12.60 -13.86
N SER A 357 -17.53 11.36 -13.85
CA SER A 357 -17.38 10.55 -15.06
C SER A 357 -18.34 9.39 -14.99
N GLU A 358 -19.24 9.31 -15.96
CA GLU A 358 -20.14 8.18 -16.14
C GLU A 358 -19.70 7.35 -17.34
N ARG A 359 -19.89 6.03 -17.25
CA ARG A 359 -19.63 5.09 -18.35
C ARG A 359 -20.88 4.25 -18.58
N LEU A 360 -21.26 4.10 -19.83
CA LEU A 360 -22.42 3.32 -20.24
C LEU A 360 -22.04 2.42 -21.42
N THR A 361 -22.33 1.12 -21.31
CA THR A 361 -22.30 0.23 -22.48
C THR A 361 -23.53 0.51 -23.32
N VAL A 362 -23.33 1.20 -24.43
CA VAL A 362 -24.41 1.63 -25.34
C VAL A 362 -24.76 0.56 -26.37
N TRP A 363 -23.79 -0.29 -26.70
CA TRP A 363 -24.00 -1.41 -27.61
C TRP A 363 -23.16 -2.61 -27.21
N SER A 364 -23.71 -3.81 -27.38
CA SER A 364 -22.94 -5.06 -27.23
C SER A 364 -23.53 -6.17 -28.10
N ARG A 365 -22.66 -6.97 -28.70
CA ARG A 365 -23.01 -8.15 -29.49
C ARG A 365 -22.19 -9.34 -29.00
N ALA A 366 -22.88 -10.44 -28.72
CA ALA A 366 -22.21 -11.71 -28.44
C ALA A 366 -21.52 -12.21 -29.71
N VAL A 367 -20.29 -12.67 -29.56
CA VAL A 367 -19.48 -13.23 -30.65
C VAL A 367 -19.59 -14.75 -30.59
N GLU A 368 -19.26 -15.33 -29.44
CA GLU A 368 -19.39 -16.77 -29.21
C GLU A 368 -19.58 -17.07 -27.71
N SER A 369 -20.18 -18.21 -27.42
CA SER A 369 -20.43 -18.69 -26.08
C SER A 369 -20.20 -20.20 -26.00
N TRP A 370 -19.38 -20.62 -25.05
CA TRP A 370 -19.10 -22.01 -24.75
C TRP A 370 -19.71 -22.38 -23.41
N GLU A 371 -20.41 -23.51 -23.36
CA GLU A 371 -21.08 -24.00 -22.17
C GLU A 371 -20.40 -25.25 -21.62
N GLN A 372 -20.52 -25.47 -20.31
CA GLN A 372 -20.07 -26.69 -19.62
C GLN A 372 -18.60 -27.06 -19.90
N LEU A 373 -17.71 -26.06 -19.89
CA LEU A 373 -16.28 -26.27 -20.10
C LEU A 373 -15.62 -26.91 -18.88
N GLN A 374 -14.73 -27.86 -19.09
CA GLN A 374 -13.90 -28.46 -18.06
C GLN A 374 -12.43 -28.12 -18.33
N LEU A 375 -11.85 -27.25 -17.49
CA LEU A 375 -10.44 -26.89 -17.57
C LEU A 375 -9.59 -27.81 -16.69
N SER A 376 -8.51 -28.34 -17.25
CA SER A 376 -7.53 -29.16 -16.52
C SER A 376 -6.31 -28.32 -16.14
N PRO A 377 -5.76 -28.48 -14.92
CA PRO A 377 -4.52 -27.82 -14.53
C PRO A 377 -3.40 -28.06 -15.56
N GLY A 378 -2.69 -27.01 -15.94
CA GLY A 378 -1.58 -27.08 -16.92
C GLY A 378 -2.01 -27.04 -18.39
N THR A 379 -3.30 -27.19 -18.70
CA THR A 379 -3.86 -26.97 -20.05
C THR A 379 -4.62 -25.65 -20.10
N ARG A 380 -4.61 -24.98 -21.26
CA ARG A 380 -5.42 -23.79 -21.51
C ARG A 380 -6.52 -24.13 -22.51
N PHE A 381 -7.74 -23.70 -22.24
CA PHE A 381 -8.80 -23.70 -23.24
C PHE A 381 -8.44 -22.68 -24.30
N GLU A 382 -8.52 -23.06 -25.58
CA GLU A 382 -8.30 -22.17 -26.71
C GLU A 382 -9.46 -22.34 -27.69
N ALA A 383 -10.04 -21.21 -28.11
CA ALA A 383 -11.05 -21.19 -29.15
C ALA A 383 -10.77 -20.04 -30.13
N ARG A 384 -10.91 -20.34 -31.42
CA ARG A 384 -10.82 -19.37 -32.51
C ARG A 384 -12.21 -19.02 -32.99
N THR A 385 -12.49 -17.73 -33.09
CA THR A 385 -13.78 -17.19 -33.51
C THR A 385 -13.57 -15.99 -34.45
N THR A 386 -14.62 -15.56 -35.14
CA THR A 386 -14.57 -14.39 -36.02
C THR A 386 -15.37 -13.26 -35.39
N LEU A 387 -14.70 -12.14 -35.15
CA LEU A 387 -15.26 -10.88 -34.67
C LEU A 387 -15.68 -10.02 -35.85
N GLU A 388 -16.92 -9.55 -35.84
CA GLU A 388 -17.45 -8.63 -36.86
C GLU A 388 -17.73 -7.26 -36.26
N ILE A 389 -17.15 -6.21 -36.85
CA ILE A 389 -17.49 -4.83 -36.51
C ILE A 389 -18.63 -4.38 -37.43
N PRO A 390 -19.75 -3.87 -36.90
CA PRO A 390 -20.85 -3.38 -37.72
C PRO A 390 -20.37 -2.34 -38.75
N ALA A 391 -20.95 -2.34 -39.96
CA ALA A 391 -20.62 -1.36 -40.99
C ALA A 391 -20.96 0.09 -40.56
N THR A 392 -21.98 0.23 -39.72
CA THR A 392 -22.40 1.52 -39.14
C THR A 392 -21.72 1.81 -37.79
N ALA A 393 -20.63 1.11 -37.46
CA ALA A 393 -19.95 1.29 -36.19
C ALA A 393 -19.33 2.70 -36.09
N MET A 394 -19.58 3.37 -34.97
CA MET A 394 -18.86 4.60 -34.63
C MET A 394 -17.37 4.28 -34.41
N HIS A 395 -16.48 5.17 -34.85
CA HIS A 395 -15.06 5.04 -34.57
C HIS A 395 -14.75 5.24 -33.08
N SER A 396 -13.61 4.71 -32.63
CA SER A 396 -13.10 5.03 -31.30
C SER A 396 -12.78 6.51 -31.21
N PHE A 397 -13.23 7.16 -30.16
CA PHE A 397 -13.07 8.60 -29.94
C PHE A 397 -12.56 8.87 -28.53
N ALA A 398 -11.70 9.86 -28.37
CA ALA A 398 -11.17 10.32 -27.10
C ALA A 398 -10.96 11.84 -27.12
N SER A 399 -11.52 12.51 -26.12
CA SER A 399 -11.34 13.94 -25.84
C SER A 399 -11.22 14.16 -24.34
N GLU A 400 -11.06 15.41 -23.90
CA GLU A 400 -10.96 15.74 -22.46
C GLU A 400 -12.20 15.30 -21.66
N HIS A 401 -13.38 15.34 -22.28
CA HIS A 401 -14.65 15.13 -21.58
C HIS A 401 -15.45 13.94 -22.12
N ASN A 402 -15.25 13.53 -23.37
CA ASN A 402 -16.03 12.45 -23.98
C ASN A 402 -15.12 11.40 -24.61
N ALA A 403 -15.48 10.13 -24.49
CA ALA A 403 -14.80 9.05 -25.18
C ALA A 403 -15.79 7.97 -25.63
N VAL A 404 -15.56 7.43 -26.83
CA VAL A 404 -16.21 6.24 -27.38
C VAL A 404 -15.16 5.13 -27.40
N ARG A 405 -15.40 4.07 -26.65
CA ARG A 405 -14.43 2.99 -26.43
C ARG A 405 -15.00 1.68 -26.95
N TRP A 406 -14.21 0.96 -27.74
CA TRP A 406 -14.53 -0.39 -28.14
C TRP A 406 -13.77 -1.40 -27.30
N LEU A 407 -14.47 -2.44 -26.86
CA LEU A 407 -13.95 -3.44 -25.92
C LEU A 407 -14.34 -4.84 -26.39
N VAL A 408 -13.37 -5.73 -26.46
CA VAL A 408 -13.62 -7.17 -26.42
C VAL A 408 -13.81 -7.57 -24.95
N VAL A 409 -14.98 -8.11 -24.63
CA VAL A 409 -15.40 -8.47 -23.28
C VAL A 409 -15.48 -9.99 -23.17
N VAL A 410 -14.67 -10.56 -22.29
CA VAL A 410 -14.76 -11.97 -21.93
C VAL A 410 -15.47 -12.09 -20.57
N ARG A 411 -16.58 -12.83 -20.52
CA ARG A 411 -17.27 -13.15 -19.26
C ARG A 411 -17.20 -14.64 -19.00
N GLY A 412 -16.83 -15.02 -17.79
CA GLY A 412 -16.80 -16.42 -17.39
C GLY A 412 -17.59 -16.66 -16.12
N GLN A 413 -18.27 -17.80 -16.08
CA GLN A 413 -19.07 -18.28 -14.95
C GLN A 413 -18.49 -19.62 -14.45
N PRO A 414 -17.38 -19.59 -13.70
CA PRO A 414 -16.87 -20.77 -13.02
C PRO A 414 -17.88 -21.28 -11.97
N ILE A 415 -17.95 -22.59 -11.73
CA ILE A 415 -18.93 -23.15 -10.77
C ILE A 415 -18.52 -22.87 -9.31
N ARG A 416 -17.21 -22.96 -9.02
CA ARG A 416 -16.67 -22.82 -7.65
C ARG A 416 -16.31 -21.39 -7.26
N TRP A 417 -16.28 -20.47 -8.23
CA TRP A 417 -15.77 -19.12 -8.05
C TRP A 417 -16.79 -18.08 -8.54
N PRO A 418 -16.69 -16.81 -8.11
CA PRO A 418 -17.52 -15.75 -8.64
C PRO A 418 -17.36 -15.58 -10.15
N ALA A 419 -18.43 -15.18 -10.83
CA ALA A 419 -18.35 -14.79 -12.23
C ALA A 419 -17.40 -13.60 -12.40
N PHE A 420 -16.60 -13.62 -13.47
CA PHE A 420 -15.66 -12.56 -13.80
C PHE A 420 -16.01 -11.92 -15.14
N ARG A 421 -15.56 -10.67 -15.31
CA ARG A 421 -15.61 -9.92 -16.56
C ARG A 421 -14.22 -9.34 -16.80
N ARG A 422 -13.63 -9.62 -17.96
CA ARG A 422 -12.34 -9.07 -18.40
C ARG A 422 -12.55 -8.29 -19.68
N THR A 423 -12.00 -7.08 -19.72
CA THR A 423 -12.16 -6.14 -20.84
C THR A 423 -10.83 -5.92 -21.51
N PHE A 424 -10.81 -6.02 -22.83
CA PHE A 424 -9.65 -5.85 -23.69
C PHE A 424 -9.97 -4.72 -24.66
N PRO A 425 -9.34 -3.55 -24.55
CA PRO A 425 -9.64 -2.42 -25.43
C PRO A 425 -9.24 -2.76 -26.87
N VAL A 426 -10.02 -2.24 -27.82
CA VAL A 426 -9.72 -2.23 -29.27
C VAL A 426 -9.98 -0.85 -29.84
N VAL A 427 -9.27 -0.47 -30.91
CA VAL A 427 -9.43 0.83 -31.57
C VAL A 427 -10.09 0.57 -32.91
N VAL A 428 -11.21 1.26 -33.16
CA VAL A 428 -11.90 1.25 -34.44
C VAL A 428 -11.61 2.58 -35.14
N LEU A 429 -11.00 2.54 -36.32
CA LEU A 429 -10.77 3.72 -37.14
C LEU A 429 -12.08 4.19 -37.79
N PRO A 430 -12.17 5.47 -38.19
CA PRO A 430 -13.27 5.94 -39.03
C PRO A 430 -13.32 5.18 -40.36
N ASP A 431 -14.52 5.10 -40.92
CA ASP A 431 -14.73 4.58 -42.26
C ASP A 431 -13.90 5.43 -43.25
N PRO A 432 -13.02 4.84 -44.06
CA PRO A 432 -12.26 5.58 -45.07
C PRO A 432 -13.15 6.41 -46.01
N ALA A 433 -14.37 5.95 -46.33
CA ALA A 433 -15.29 6.73 -47.17
C ALA A 433 -15.78 8.01 -46.46
N ALA A 434 -16.03 7.93 -45.16
CA ALA A 434 -16.42 9.09 -44.35
C ALA A 434 -15.24 10.05 -44.13
N ALA A 435 -14.01 9.53 -44.00
CA ALA A 435 -12.81 10.34 -43.84
C ALA A 435 -12.50 11.19 -45.09
N VAL A 436 -12.66 10.61 -46.29
CA VAL A 436 -12.50 11.32 -47.57
C VAL A 436 -13.55 12.43 -47.73
N ALA A 437 -14.80 12.17 -47.33
CA ALA A 437 -15.85 13.18 -47.33
C ALA A 437 -15.54 14.35 -46.38
N SER A 438 -15.06 14.07 -45.15
CA SER A 438 -14.69 15.13 -44.20
C SER A 438 -13.47 15.94 -44.64
N ALA A 439 -12.50 15.31 -45.31
CA ALA A 439 -11.32 16.00 -45.82
C ALA A 439 -11.68 16.93 -46.98
N ALA A 440 -12.63 16.54 -47.82
CA ALA A 440 -13.16 17.38 -48.91
C ALA A 440 -14.00 18.56 -48.39
N GLU A 441 -14.69 18.40 -47.26
CA GLU A 441 -15.47 19.46 -46.61
C GLU A 441 -14.58 20.45 -45.85
N ALA A 442 -13.51 19.99 -45.20
CA ALA A 442 -12.52 20.86 -44.54
C ALA A 442 -11.63 21.66 -45.52
N ALA A 443 -11.62 21.27 -46.80
CA ALA A 443 -10.90 21.96 -47.87
C ALA A 443 -11.77 23.02 -48.60
N ARG A 444 -13.05 23.15 -48.23
CA ARG A 444 -13.94 24.24 -48.65
C ARG A 444 -14.02 25.29 -47.55
#